data_AF-A0A1F7LHG8-F1
#
_entry.id   AF-A0A1F7LHG8-F1
#
_cell.length_a   1.000
_cell.length_b   1.000
_cell.length_c   1.000
_cell.angle_alpha   90.00
_cell.angle_beta   90.00
_cell.angle_gamma   90.00
#
_symmetry.space_group_name_H-M   'P 1'
#
loop_
_entity.id
_entity.type
_entity.pdbx_description
1 polymer ?
#
loop_
_entity_poly.entity_id
_entity_poly.type
_entity_poly.pdbx_seq_one_letter_code
_entity_poly.pdbx_strand_id
1 'polypeptide(L)'
;MTLPEHIVLGGGAALAVSPVLGASGSLAFWAASVLIDVDHHLDYVYRNGFRDFGARGMFAYHDHLYARIRGGAFVGLSLFHTIECFLLVAAGAFWWHSGLLLAALWGMVFHLSLDLVRLAGKRAPFSRALSVVEYWIRRRRLIRQGIDPDEPYAQALAAVPALARKGRAPARPRAAHAPPPLPPPGDLAPVPVLSAEVGGRPRPISPIA
;
A
#
# COMPACT_ATOMS: atom_id res chain seq x y z
N MET A 1 -2.16 -6.13 9.20
CA MET A 1 -3.29 -5.59 9.99
C MET A 1 -4.27 -4.77 9.19
N THR A 2 -5.25 -4.13 9.82
CA THR A 2 -5.28 -2.66 9.87
C THR A 2 -4.48 -2.15 11.09
N LEU A 3 -4.06 -0.88 11.12
CA LEU A 3 -3.35 -0.32 12.28
C LEU A 3 -4.15 -0.45 13.61
N PRO A 4 -5.48 -0.18 13.64
CA PRO A 4 -6.27 -0.40 14.86
C PRO A 4 -6.24 -1.85 15.35
N GLU A 5 -6.28 -2.83 14.46
CA GLU A 5 -6.17 -4.25 14.82
C GLU A 5 -4.83 -4.56 15.49
N HIS A 6 -3.71 -3.99 15.00
CA HIS A 6 -2.40 -4.15 15.64
C HIS A 6 -2.35 -3.54 17.03
N ILE A 7 -2.90 -2.34 17.20
CA ILE A 7 -2.92 -1.66 18.50
C ILE A 7 -3.76 -2.46 19.51
N VAL A 8 -4.94 -2.92 19.11
CA VAL A 8 -5.86 -3.65 20.01
C VAL A 8 -5.33 -5.05 20.33
N LEU A 9 -4.97 -5.84 19.33
CA LEU A 9 -4.49 -7.21 19.55
C LEU A 9 -3.11 -7.23 20.21
N GLY A 10 -2.20 -6.36 19.77
CA GLY A 10 -0.91 -6.17 20.41
C GLY A 10 -1.05 -5.69 21.84
N GLY A 11 -1.92 -4.70 22.10
CA GLY A 11 -2.16 -4.17 23.44
C GLY A 11 -2.77 -5.21 24.37
N GLY A 12 -3.78 -5.95 23.89
CA GLY A 12 -4.39 -7.06 24.64
C GLY A 12 -3.38 -8.16 24.97
N ALA A 13 -2.56 -8.57 23.99
CA ALA A 13 -1.50 -9.56 24.21
C ALA A 13 -0.44 -9.05 25.21
N ALA A 14 -0.04 -7.78 25.10
CA ALA A 14 0.93 -7.16 26.01
C ALA A 14 0.44 -7.13 27.47
N LEU A 15 -0.86 -6.85 27.68
CA LEU A 15 -1.50 -6.94 28.99
C LEU A 15 -1.52 -8.38 29.50
N ALA A 16 -1.85 -9.34 28.65
CA ALA A 16 -1.90 -10.76 29.02
C ALA A 16 -0.53 -11.31 29.47
N VAL A 17 0.57 -10.86 28.86
CA VAL A 17 1.94 -11.29 29.22
C VAL A 17 2.56 -10.46 30.36
N SER A 18 1.89 -9.42 30.84
CA SER A 18 2.42 -8.51 31.86
C SER A 18 2.77 -9.16 33.21
N PRO A 19 2.10 -10.23 33.70
CA PRO A 19 2.53 -10.90 34.93
C PRO A 19 3.91 -11.56 34.82
N VAL A 20 4.35 -11.89 33.60
CA VAL A 20 5.62 -12.57 33.33
C VAL A 20 6.71 -11.59 32.92
N LEU A 21 6.37 -10.63 32.05
CA LEU A 21 7.35 -9.69 31.49
C LEU A 21 7.50 -8.39 32.29
N GLY A 22 6.58 -8.11 33.22
CA GLY A 22 6.47 -6.82 33.90
C GLY A 22 6.10 -5.68 32.94
N ALA A 23 5.95 -4.47 33.49
CA ALA A 23 5.49 -3.32 32.71
C ALA A 23 6.44 -2.95 31.55
N SER A 24 7.74 -2.90 31.81
CA SER A 24 8.74 -2.55 30.79
C SER A 24 8.87 -3.60 29.70
N GLY A 25 8.82 -4.89 30.06
CA GLY A 25 8.85 -5.99 29.10
C GLY A 25 7.58 -6.04 28.24
N SER A 26 6.40 -5.87 28.84
CA SER A 26 5.14 -5.74 28.10
C SER A 26 5.12 -4.55 27.15
N LEU A 27 5.67 -3.41 27.55
CA LEU A 27 5.80 -2.24 26.67
C LEU A 27 6.74 -2.53 25.49
N ALA A 28 7.88 -3.18 25.74
CA ALA A 28 8.82 -3.58 24.68
C ALA A 28 8.18 -4.60 23.72
N PHE A 29 7.47 -5.59 24.24
CA PHE A 29 6.68 -6.55 23.46
C PHE A 29 5.67 -5.82 22.56
N TRP A 30 4.84 -4.94 23.15
CA TRP A 30 3.82 -4.20 22.40
C TRP A 30 4.46 -3.33 21.32
N ALA A 31 5.46 -2.53 21.68
CA ALA A 31 6.13 -1.63 20.77
C ALA A 31 6.75 -2.40 19.59
N ALA A 32 7.46 -3.50 19.85
CA ALA A 32 8.03 -4.34 18.80
C ALA A 32 6.94 -4.97 17.90
N SER A 33 5.82 -5.40 18.49
CA SER A 33 4.68 -5.92 17.72
C SER A 33 4.00 -4.88 16.83
N VAL A 34 4.19 -3.58 17.07
CA VAL A 34 3.67 -2.52 16.19
C VAL A 34 4.75 -2.03 15.21
N LEU A 35 5.99 -1.85 15.69
CA LEU A 35 7.09 -1.28 14.92
C LEU A 35 7.61 -2.21 13.82
N ILE A 36 7.40 -3.52 13.94
CA ILE A 36 7.77 -4.48 12.88
C ILE A 36 7.10 -4.14 11.53
N ASP A 37 5.91 -3.53 11.54
CA ASP A 37 5.17 -3.10 10.34
C ASP A 37 5.73 -1.84 9.69
N VAL A 38 6.72 -1.18 10.30
CA VAL A 38 7.38 -0.01 9.69
C VAL A 38 8.01 -0.37 8.34
N ASP A 39 8.39 -1.63 8.13
CA ASP A 39 8.92 -2.09 6.85
C ASP A 39 7.93 -1.93 5.68
N HIS A 40 6.61 -1.97 5.94
CA HIS A 40 5.58 -1.69 4.94
C HIS A 40 5.59 -0.22 4.53
N HIS A 41 5.79 0.67 5.50
CA HIS A 41 5.95 2.09 5.21
C HIS A 41 7.22 2.36 4.39
N LEU A 42 8.32 1.72 4.76
CA LEU A 42 9.59 1.82 4.04
C LEU A 42 9.49 1.28 2.60
N ASP A 43 8.83 0.13 2.38
CA ASP A 43 8.59 -0.40 1.03
C ASP A 43 7.79 0.60 0.20
N TYR A 44 6.70 1.17 0.74
CA TYR A 44 5.91 2.17 0.03
C TYR A 44 6.74 3.40 -0.38
N VAL A 45 7.46 3.99 0.58
CA VAL A 45 8.29 5.19 0.35
C VAL A 45 9.37 4.91 -0.68
N TYR A 46 10.05 3.77 -0.57
CA TYR A 46 11.08 3.36 -1.53
C TYR A 46 10.49 3.18 -2.93
N ARG A 47 9.39 2.42 -3.05
CA ARG A 47 8.73 2.09 -4.32
C ARG A 47 8.15 3.32 -5.02
N ASN A 48 7.70 4.32 -4.25
CA ASN A 48 7.20 5.57 -4.81
C ASN A 48 8.31 6.59 -5.15
N GLY A 49 9.58 6.22 -4.96
CA GLY A 49 10.73 7.08 -5.25
C GLY A 49 10.87 8.24 -4.28
N PHE A 50 10.52 8.05 -3.01
CA PHE A 50 10.58 9.05 -1.95
C PHE A 50 9.77 10.32 -2.24
N ARG A 51 8.66 10.18 -2.98
CA ARG A 51 7.78 11.29 -3.38
C ARG A 51 6.61 11.51 -2.43
N ASP A 52 6.21 10.47 -1.70
CA ASP A 52 5.12 10.53 -0.73
C ASP A 52 5.45 9.72 0.53
N PHE A 53 5.38 10.38 1.68
CA PHE A 53 5.58 9.78 3.01
C PHE A 53 4.26 9.65 3.79
N GLY A 54 3.12 9.90 3.14
CA GLY A 54 1.81 9.86 3.76
C GLY A 54 1.34 8.43 4.06
N ALA A 55 0.90 8.18 5.30
CA ALA A 55 0.32 6.91 5.70
C ALA A 55 -0.92 6.53 4.86
N ARG A 56 -1.71 7.51 4.40
CA ARG A 56 -2.87 7.26 3.53
C ARG A 56 -2.48 6.63 2.20
N GLY A 57 -1.40 7.12 1.57
CA GLY A 57 -0.88 6.57 0.32
C GLY A 57 -0.33 5.15 0.53
N MET A 58 0.39 4.95 1.64
CA MET A 58 0.89 3.63 2.05
C MET A 58 -0.23 2.59 2.23
N PHE A 59 -1.32 2.93 2.94
CA PHE A 59 -2.45 2.01 3.11
C PHE A 59 -3.13 1.70 1.77
N ALA A 60 -3.40 2.71 0.93
CA ALA A 60 -3.98 2.50 -0.39
C ALA A 60 -3.13 1.60 -1.29
N TYR A 61 -1.80 1.83 -1.29
CA TYR A 61 -0.84 0.99 -2.00
C TYR A 61 -0.90 -0.46 -1.53
N HIS A 62 -0.84 -0.70 -0.21
CA HIS A 62 -0.89 -2.05 0.35
C HIS A 62 -2.25 -2.71 0.11
N ASP A 63 -3.37 -2.00 0.19
CA ASP A 63 -4.69 -2.56 -0.13
C ASP A 63 -4.75 -3.09 -1.57
N HIS A 64 -4.20 -2.33 -2.52
CA HIS A 64 -4.08 -2.77 -3.91
C HIS A 64 -3.11 -3.94 -4.10
N LEU A 65 -2.00 -3.94 -3.36
CA LEU A 65 -1.03 -5.03 -3.42
C LEU A 65 -1.61 -6.31 -2.83
N TYR A 66 -2.29 -6.23 -1.68
CA TYR A 66 -2.96 -7.34 -1.01
C TYR A 66 -4.10 -7.93 -1.86
N ALA A 67 -4.77 -7.14 -2.70
CA ALA A 67 -5.76 -7.67 -3.64
C ALA A 67 -5.14 -8.63 -4.67
N ARG A 68 -3.83 -8.51 -4.93
CA ARG A 68 -3.07 -9.31 -5.92
C ARG A 68 -2.25 -10.43 -5.29
N ILE A 69 -2.34 -10.61 -3.97
CA ILE A 69 -1.50 -11.54 -3.19
C ILE A 69 -1.57 -13.01 -3.61
N ARG A 70 -2.66 -13.40 -4.27
CA ARG A 70 -2.86 -14.76 -4.80
C ARG A 70 -2.27 -14.96 -6.20
N GLY A 71 -1.79 -13.91 -6.85
CA GLY A 71 -1.13 -14.02 -8.15
C GLY A 71 0.21 -14.71 -8.01
N GLY A 72 0.46 -15.74 -8.82
CA GLY A 72 1.72 -16.50 -8.81
C GLY A 72 2.98 -15.67 -9.13
N ALA A 73 2.80 -14.42 -9.57
CA ALA A 73 3.86 -13.46 -9.83
C ALA A 73 4.28 -12.63 -8.60
N PHE A 74 3.57 -12.73 -7.47
CA PHE A 74 3.83 -11.90 -6.29
C PHE A 74 4.72 -12.60 -5.26
N VAL A 75 5.80 -11.93 -4.87
CA VAL A 75 6.65 -12.33 -3.74
C VAL A 75 6.96 -11.08 -2.91
N GLY A 76 6.31 -10.95 -1.76
CA GLY A 76 6.55 -9.89 -0.79
C GLY A 76 7.84 -10.09 -0.01
N LEU A 77 8.62 -9.03 0.17
CA LEU A 77 9.68 -8.95 1.17
C LEU A 77 9.33 -7.87 2.19
N SER A 78 9.39 -8.22 3.47
CA SER A 78 9.19 -7.31 4.58
C SER A 78 10.36 -7.57 5.53
N LEU A 79 11.36 -6.67 5.51
CA LEU A 79 12.69 -6.93 6.10
C LEU A 79 12.60 -7.27 7.58
N PHE A 80 11.73 -6.61 8.34
CA PHE A 80 11.58 -6.88 9.78
C PHE A 80 10.83 -8.17 10.07
N HIS A 81 10.21 -8.77 9.05
CA HIS A 81 9.54 -10.07 9.12
C HIS A 81 10.42 -11.24 8.63
N THR A 82 11.70 -10.99 8.39
CA THR A 82 12.63 -12.02 7.95
C THR A 82 13.28 -12.74 9.13
N ILE A 83 13.58 -14.03 8.95
CA ILE A 83 14.30 -14.83 9.94
C ILE A 83 15.67 -14.21 10.27
N GLU A 84 16.33 -13.57 9.29
CA GLU A 84 17.59 -12.86 9.51
C GLU A 84 17.42 -11.72 10.52
N CYS A 85 16.35 -10.92 10.43
CA CYS A 85 16.07 -9.88 11.41
C CYS A 85 15.80 -10.47 12.80
N PHE A 86 15.03 -11.55 12.89
CA PHE A 86 14.72 -12.22 14.15
C PHE A 86 15.98 -12.80 14.80
N LEU A 87 16.86 -13.43 14.02
CA LEU A 87 18.15 -13.95 14.49
C LEU A 87 19.06 -12.83 14.98
N LEU A 88 19.08 -11.66 14.33
CA LEU A 88 19.84 -10.50 14.80
C LEU A 88 19.32 -9.98 16.14
N VAL A 89 18.00 -9.84 16.30
CA VAL A 89 17.40 -9.41 17.57
C VAL A 89 17.64 -10.46 18.67
N ALA A 90 17.50 -11.75 18.35
CA ALA A 90 17.79 -12.84 19.27
C ALA A 90 19.26 -12.86 19.70
N ALA A 91 20.19 -12.77 18.74
CA ALA A 91 21.62 -12.69 19.03
C ALA A 91 21.94 -11.50 19.95
N GLY A 92 21.34 -10.34 19.69
CA GLY A 92 21.45 -9.19 20.60
C GLY A 92 20.88 -9.47 21.99
N ALA A 93 19.69 -10.05 22.08
CA ALA A 93 19.06 -10.40 23.36
C ALA A 93 19.97 -11.29 24.21
N PHE A 94 20.58 -12.32 23.63
CA PHE A 94 21.46 -13.23 24.34
C PHE A 94 22.84 -12.62 24.62
N TRP A 95 23.43 -11.90 23.66
CA TRP A 95 24.74 -11.28 23.82
C TRP A 95 24.76 -10.26 24.96
N TRP A 96 23.72 -9.42 25.05
CA TRP A 96 23.58 -8.42 26.10
C TRP A 96 22.79 -8.89 27.33
N HIS A 97 22.35 -10.16 27.36
CA HIS A 97 21.50 -10.69 28.43
C HIS A 97 20.27 -9.80 28.69
N SER A 98 19.68 -9.24 27.62
CA SER A 98 18.66 -8.20 27.70
C SER A 98 17.26 -8.78 27.66
N GLY A 99 16.57 -8.74 28.81
CA GLY A 99 15.16 -9.13 28.91
C GLY A 99 14.23 -8.27 28.04
N LEU A 100 14.58 -7.00 27.79
CA LEU A 100 13.80 -6.11 26.92
C LEU A 100 13.90 -6.53 25.44
N LEU A 101 15.10 -6.88 24.97
CA LEU A 101 15.26 -7.39 23.60
C LEU A 101 14.58 -8.75 23.42
N LEU A 102 14.60 -9.60 24.45
CA LEU A 102 13.87 -10.86 24.43
C LEU A 102 12.35 -10.63 24.39
N ALA A 103 11.82 -9.67 25.16
CA ALA A 103 10.42 -9.28 25.10
C ALA A 103 10.04 -8.69 23.73
N ALA A 104 10.90 -7.86 23.15
CA ALA A 104 10.73 -7.33 21.80
C ALA A 104 10.70 -8.45 20.74
N LEU A 105 11.60 -9.43 20.84
CA LEU A 105 11.61 -10.61 19.97
C LEU A 105 10.27 -11.36 20.05
N TRP A 106 9.74 -11.57 21.25
CA TRP A 106 8.41 -12.18 21.42
C TRP A 106 7.30 -11.35 20.80
N GLY A 107 7.38 -10.01 20.89
CA GLY A 107 6.46 -9.09 20.21
C GLY A 107 6.49 -9.25 18.69
N MET A 108 7.69 -9.39 18.11
CA MET A 108 7.89 -9.66 16.68
C MET A 108 7.33 -11.02 16.26
N VAL A 109 7.60 -12.08 17.04
CA VAL A 109 7.05 -13.44 16.81
C VAL A 109 5.53 -13.43 16.86
N PHE A 110 4.95 -12.74 17.83
CA PHE A 110 3.50 -12.61 17.96
C PHE A 110 2.90 -11.94 16.73
N HIS A 111 3.47 -10.82 16.29
CA HIS A 111 2.99 -10.13 15.10
C HIS A 111 3.08 -11.01 13.85
N LEU A 112 4.24 -11.61 13.59
CA LEU A 112 4.43 -12.49 12.43
C LEU A 112 3.43 -13.66 12.44
N SER A 113 3.13 -14.21 13.62
CA SER A 113 2.12 -15.26 13.76
C SER A 113 0.72 -14.80 13.33
N LEU A 114 0.30 -13.60 13.73
CA LEU A 114 -0.98 -13.02 13.29
C LEU A 114 -1.01 -12.81 11.77
N ASP A 115 0.08 -12.32 11.20
CA ASP A 115 0.22 -12.11 9.76
C ASP A 115 0.12 -13.43 8.99
N LEU A 116 0.79 -14.50 9.47
CA LEU A 116 0.72 -15.83 8.88
C LEU A 116 -0.70 -16.42 8.96
N VAL A 117 -1.39 -16.28 10.10
CA VAL A 117 -2.79 -16.71 10.25
C VAL A 117 -3.69 -15.97 9.25
N ARG A 118 -3.50 -14.66 9.08
CA ARG A 118 -4.25 -13.87 8.11
C ARG A 118 -3.97 -14.30 6.67
N LEU A 119 -2.72 -14.56 6.32
CA LEU A 119 -2.33 -15.04 5.00
C LEU A 119 -2.88 -16.44 4.71
N ALA A 120 -2.87 -17.33 5.72
CA ALA A 120 -3.50 -18.64 5.64
C ALA A 120 -5.01 -18.53 5.39
N GLY A 121 -5.71 -17.63 6.10
CA GLY A 121 -7.12 -17.33 5.86
C GLY A 121 -7.40 -16.81 4.45
N LYS A 122 -6.44 -16.11 3.83
CA LYS A 122 -6.50 -15.65 2.43
C LYS A 122 -6.01 -16.70 1.42
N ARG A 123 -5.63 -17.91 1.86
CA ARG A 123 -5.05 -18.99 1.05
C ARG A 123 -3.79 -18.55 0.28
N ALA A 124 -2.99 -17.67 0.88
CA ALA A 124 -1.75 -17.16 0.29
C ALA A 124 -0.58 -17.18 1.31
N PRO A 125 -0.35 -18.28 2.05
CA PRO A 125 0.70 -18.31 3.09
C PRO A 125 2.11 -18.10 2.51
N PHE A 126 2.31 -18.48 1.25
CA PHE A 126 3.60 -18.33 0.57
C PHE A 126 3.75 -17.01 -0.16
N SER A 127 2.81 -16.07 -0.10
CA SER A 127 2.96 -14.81 -0.83
C SER A 127 4.06 -13.90 -0.29
N ARG A 128 4.51 -14.14 0.94
CA ARG A 128 5.60 -13.44 1.62
C ARG A 128 6.80 -14.38 1.71
N ALA A 129 8.00 -13.86 1.47
CA ALA A 129 9.23 -14.56 1.79
C ALA A 129 9.59 -14.30 3.27
N LEU A 130 9.92 -15.37 4.00
CA LEU A 130 10.32 -15.33 5.41
C LEU A 130 11.83 -15.18 5.59
N SER A 131 12.58 -15.11 4.50
CA SER A 131 14.03 -14.90 4.49
C SER A 131 14.43 -14.04 3.29
N VAL A 132 15.49 -13.25 3.46
CA VAL A 132 16.11 -12.51 2.34
C VAL A 132 16.64 -13.47 1.28
N VAL A 133 17.22 -14.60 1.71
CA VAL A 133 17.69 -15.65 0.81
C VAL A 133 16.52 -16.28 0.05
N GLU A 134 15.43 -16.61 0.75
CA GLU A 134 14.21 -17.15 0.12
C GLU A 134 13.66 -16.18 -0.94
N TYR A 135 13.57 -14.89 -0.59
CA TYR A 135 13.14 -13.84 -1.51
C TYR A 135 13.99 -13.83 -2.78
N TRP A 136 15.31 -13.83 -2.64
CA TRP A 136 16.23 -13.80 -3.77
C TRP A 136 16.09 -15.03 -4.68
N ILE A 137 15.97 -16.24 -4.11
CA ILE A 137 15.76 -17.48 -4.87
C ILE A 137 14.45 -17.40 -5.66
N ARG A 138 13.36 -17.03 -5.00
CA ARG A 138 12.02 -16.97 -5.61
C ARG A 138 11.92 -15.88 -6.67
N ARG A 139 12.50 -14.70 -6.42
CA ARG A 139 12.58 -13.61 -7.38
C ARG A 139 13.34 -14.04 -8.65
N ARG A 140 14.49 -14.70 -8.49
CA ARG A 140 15.26 -15.25 -9.63
C ARG A 140 14.47 -16.30 -10.40
N ARG A 141 13.70 -17.15 -9.72
CA ARG A 141 12.87 -18.17 -10.37
C ARG A 141 11.80 -17.53 -11.27
N LEU A 142 11.12 -16.49 -10.79
CA LEU A 142 10.13 -15.75 -11.57
C LEU A 142 10.75 -15.12 -12.82
N ILE A 143 11.89 -14.45 -12.67
CA ILE A 143 12.61 -13.83 -13.80
C ILE A 143 12.99 -14.88 -14.86
N ARG A 144 13.47 -16.05 -14.45
CA ARG A 144 13.78 -17.16 -15.38
C ARG A 144 12.55 -17.70 -16.11
N GLN A 145 11.36 -17.53 -15.55
CA GLN A 145 10.09 -17.91 -16.16
C GLN A 145 9.50 -16.79 -17.04
N GLY A 146 10.21 -15.67 -17.21
CA GLY A 146 9.72 -14.51 -17.96
C GLY A 146 8.64 -13.71 -17.22
N ILE A 147 8.51 -13.90 -15.90
CA ILE A 147 7.57 -13.18 -15.05
C ILE A 147 8.31 -12.06 -14.35
N ASP A 148 7.83 -10.82 -14.51
CA ASP A 148 8.35 -9.66 -13.79
C ASP A 148 7.81 -9.64 -12.34
N PRO A 149 8.67 -9.83 -11.31
CA PRO A 149 8.25 -9.78 -9.91
C PRO A 149 7.91 -8.37 -9.42
N ASP A 150 8.30 -7.32 -10.14
CA ASP A 150 8.07 -5.92 -9.76
C ASP A 150 6.75 -5.36 -10.32
N GLU A 151 6.16 -6.03 -11.31
CA GLU A 151 4.91 -5.64 -11.95
C GLU A 151 3.73 -5.47 -10.97
N PRO A 152 3.46 -6.38 -10.01
CA PRO A 152 2.38 -6.18 -9.03
C PRO A 152 2.53 -4.90 -8.20
N TYR A 153 3.78 -4.52 -7.90
CA TYR A 153 4.10 -3.32 -7.15
C TYR A 153 3.89 -2.06 -7.98
N ALA A 154 4.34 -2.06 -9.23
CA ALA A 154 4.13 -0.96 -10.17
C ALA A 154 2.63 -0.69 -10.39
N GLN A 155 1.84 -1.75 -10.57
CA GLN A 155 0.38 -1.64 -10.70
C GLN A 155 -0.28 -1.09 -9.44
N ALA A 156 0.14 -1.55 -8.25
CA ALA A 156 -0.39 -1.06 -6.97
C ALA A 156 -0.08 0.43 -6.79
N LEU A 157 1.14 0.86 -7.12
CA LEU A 157 1.56 2.26 -7.03
C LEU A 157 0.80 3.15 -8.02
N ALA A 158 0.60 2.70 -9.26
CA ALA A 158 -0.16 3.43 -10.29
C ALA A 158 -1.63 3.69 -9.87
N ALA A 159 -2.19 2.85 -8.99
CA ALA A 159 -3.54 3.02 -8.48
C ALA A 159 -3.66 4.10 -7.38
N VAL A 160 -2.56 4.50 -6.71
CA VAL A 160 -2.59 5.46 -5.59
C VAL A 160 -2.99 6.89 -6.04
N PRO A 161 -2.42 7.49 -7.11
CA PRO A 161 -2.80 8.82 -7.57
C PRO A 161 -4.26 8.94 -7.99
N ALA A 162 -4.86 7.87 -8.53
CA ALA A 162 -6.26 7.83 -8.92
C ALA A 162 -7.21 8.04 -7.71
N LEU A 163 -6.80 7.60 -6.51
CA LEU A 163 -7.54 7.77 -5.27
C LEU A 163 -7.33 9.15 -4.63
N ALA A 164 -6.13 9.72 -4.72
CA ALA A 164 -5.87 11.10 -4.26
C ALA A 164 -6.75 12.13 -4.99
N ARG A 165 -7.11 11.85 -6.25
CA ARG A 165 -8.08 12.65 -7.02
C ARG A 165 -9.53 12.33 -6.68
N LYS A 166 -9.88 11.07 -6.38
CA LYS A 166 -11.25 10.65 -6.03
C LYS A 166 -11.68 11.05 -4.61
N GLY A 167 -10.72 11.19 -3.69
CA GLY A 167 -10.94 11.63 -2.30
C GLY A 167 -10.89 13.15 -2.09
N ARG A 168 -10.47 13.93 -3.10
CA ARG A 168 -10.76 15.37 -3.12
C ARG A 168 -12.22 15.50 -3.52
N ALA A 169 -13.07 15.94 -2.59
CA ALA A 169 -14.34 16.55 -2.97
C ALA A 169 -14.05 17.51 -4.14
N PRO A 170 -14.85 17.49 -5.23
CA PRO A 170 -14.64 18.42 -6.32
C PRO A 170 -14.50 19.79 -5.69
N ALA A 171 -13.39 20.47 -5.95
CA ALA A 171 -13.19 21.82 -5.47
C ALA A 171 -14.48 22.56 -5.83
N ARG A 172 -15.21 23.06 -4.81
CA ARG A 172 -16.43 23.86 -5.05
C ARG A 172 -16.05 24.80 -6.19
N PRO A 173 -16.79 24.79 -7.32
CA PRO A 173 -16.46 25.67 -8.43
C PRO A 173 -16.27 27.04 -7.81
N ARG A 174 -15.05 27.55 -7.90
CA ARG A 174 -14.68 28.88 -7.41
C ARG A 174 -15.73 29.76 -8.04
N ALA A 175 -16.62 30.35 -7.23
CA ALA A 175 -17.77 31.09 -7.72
C ALA A 175 -17.25 31.94 -8.87
N ALA A 176 -17.68 31.60 -10.09
CA ALA A 176 -17.29 32.34 -11.27
C ALA A 176 -17.58 33.79 -10.91
N HIS A 177 -16.57 34.65 -11.05
CA HIS A 177 -16.78 36.09 -10.95
C HIS A 177 -18.10 36.38 -11.64
N ALA A 178 -19.06 36.90 -10.88
CA ALA A 178 -20.36 37.26 -11.41
C ALA A 178 -20.07 38.08 -12.68
N PRO A 179 -20.61 37.69 -13.85
CA PRO A 179 -20.37 38.44 -15.06
C PRO A 179 -20.75 39.90 -14.79
N PRO A 180 -19.98 40.87 -15.31
CA PRO A 180 -20.33 42.28 -15.15
C PRO A 180 -21.78 42.50 -15.60
N PRO A 181 -22.54 43.37 -14.91
CA PRO A 181 -23.93 43.63 -15.24
C PRO A 181 -24.06 44.01 -16.71
N LEU A 182 -25.03 43.38 -17.38
CA LEU A 182 -25.32 43.62 -18.79
C LEU A 182 -25.64 45.11 -19.01
N PRO A 183 -25.16 45.70 -20.13
CA PRO A 183 -25.57 47.04 -20.51
C PRO A 183 -27.10 47.09 -20.74
N PRO A 184 -27.75 48.23 -20.47
CA PRO A 184 -29.19 48.39 -20.67
C PRO A 184 -29.58 48.14 -22.14
N PRO A 185 -30.78 47.59 -22.38
CA PRO A 185 -31.22 47.21 -23.72
C PRO A 185 -31.47 48.47 -24.55
N GLY A 186 -30.59 48.72 -25.51
CA GLY A 186 -30.73 49.77 -26.52
C GLY A 186 -30.27 49.24 -27.87
N ASP A 187 -31.23 49.13 -28.79
CA ASP A 187 -31.12 49.06 -30.25
C ASP A 187 -29.99 48.19 -30.84
N LEU A 188 -30.25 46.87 -30.91
CA LEU A 188 -29.54 46.01 -31.85
C LEU A 188 -30.48 45.61 -33.00
N ALA A 189 -30.11 46.07 -34.19
CA ALA A 189 -30.75 45.81 -35.47
C ALA A 189 -30.83 44.29 -35.80
N PRO A 190 -31.82 43.86 -36.62
CA PRO A 190 -32.01 42.46 -36.95
C PRO A 190 -30.83 41.89 -37.75
N VAL A 191 -30.24 40.81 -37.24
CA VAL A 191 -29.23 40.00 -37.94
C VAL A 191 -29.95 39.00 -38.87
N PRO A 192 -29.52 38.86 -40.14
CA PRO A 192 -30.15 37.98 -41.10
C PRO A 192 -29.91 36.50 -40.79
N VAL A 193 -30.96 35.70 -40.97
CA VAL A 193 -30.98 34.23 -40.90
C VAL A 193 -30.24 33.66 -42.11
N LEU A 194 -29.15 32.93 -41.87
CA LEU A 194 -28.50 32.10 -42.89
C LEU A 194 -28.89 30.64 -42.67
N SER A 195 -29.65 30.14 -43.63
CA SER A 195 -30.13 28.76 -43.75
C SER A 195 -29.02 27.80 -44.19
N ALA A 196 -29.06 26.61 -43.57
CA ALA A 196 -28.86 25.25 -44.10
C ALA A 196 -27.74 24.94 -45.12
N GLU A 197 -26.99 23.87 -44.84
CA GLU A 197 -26.74 22.70 -45.71
C GLU A 197 -25.99 21.65 -44.86
N VAL A 198 -26.53 20.48 -44.51
CA VAL A 198 -26.87 19.28 -45.29
C VAL A 198 -25.69 18.70 -46.08
N GLY A 199 -25.24 17.51 -45.66
CA GLY A 199 -24.80 16.46 -46.60
C GLY A 199 -23.33 16.05 -46.54
N GLY A 200 -23.07 14.83 -46.06
CA GLY A 200 -21.77 14.17 -46.25
C GLY A 200 -21.61 12.86 -45.47
N ARG A 201 -22.19 11.77 -45.98
CA ARG A 201 -21.90 10.40 -45.51
C ARG A 201 -20.69 9.79 -46.24
N PRO A 202 -20.02 8.79 -45.64
CA PRO A 202 -18.63 8.40 -45.95
C PRO A 202 -18.49 7.42 -47.12
N ARG A 203 -17.29 7.39 -47.72
CA ARG A 203 -16.87 6.40 -48.74
C ARG A 203 -16.25 5.15 -48.08
N PRO A 204 -16.51 3.94 -48.60
CA PRO A 204 -15.85 2.71 -48.14
C PRO A 204 -14.45 2.56 -48.75
N ILE A 205 -13.56 1.91 -47.99
CA ILE A 205 -12.17 1.58 -48.35
C ILE A 205 -12.17 0.14 -48.89
N SER A 206 -11.62 -0.08 -50.08
CA SER A 206 -11.41 -1.42 -50.65
C SER A 206 -10.14 -2.08 -50.10
N PRO A 207 -10.10 -3.42 -49.96
CA PRO A 207 -8.91 -4.15 -49.55
C PRO A 207 -7.93 -4.34 -50.71
N ILE A 208 -6.63 -4.27 -50.39
CA ILE A 208 -5.52 -4.62 -51.28
C ILE A 208 -5.29 -6.13 -51.18
N ALA A 209 -5.09 -6.76 -52.35
CA ALA A 209 -4.81 -8.18 -52.55
C ALA A 209 -3.38 -8.58 -52.15
#